data_AF-A0A8I6SAV9-F1
#
_entry.id   AF-A0A8I6SAV9-F1
#
_cell.length_a   1.000
_cell.length_b   1.000
_cell.length_c   1.000
_cell.angle_alpha   90.00
_cell.angle_beta   90.00
_cell.angle_gamma   90.00
#
_symmetry.space_group_name_H-M   'P 1'
#
loop_
_entity.id
_entity.type
_entity.pdbx_description
1 polymer ?
#
loop_
_entity_poly.entity_id
_entity_poly.type
_entity_poly.pdbx_seq_one_letter_code
_entity_poly.pdbx_strand_id
1 'polypeptide(L)'
;MCAISLPLEETYFDKIVGHLEDILIDSNFQKIQKEFLDKHWTEFDEGEENKLMYTEIFDNYVATIEQCIEDRLKQEIPNFNMEFFQNELRKNKGILEGEVFDMLYTLSDFSAFKELMLDYRAEKEGRIIDLSQDIKVVPFKMPV
;
A
#
# COMPACT_ATOMS: atom_id res chain seq x y z
N MET A 1 -13.81 29.15 22.71
CA MET A 1 -13.24 30.06 21.69
C MET A 1 -11.82 29.63 21.43
N CYS A 2 -11.50 29.40 20.15
CA CYS A 2 -10.17 29.28 19.55
C CYS A 2 -9.23 28.21 20.15
N ALA A 3 -9.42 26.95 19.74
CA ALA A 3 -8.27 26.08 19.49
C ALA A 3 -7.49 26.75 18.35
N ILE A 4 -6.39 27.40 18.69
CA ILE A 4 -5.47 27.98 17.72
C ILE A 4 -4.76 26.79 17.09
N SER A 5 -5.31 26.26 16.00
CA SER A 5 -4.53 25.45 15.07
C SER A 5 -3.47 26.39 14.51
N LEU A 6 -2.27 26.32 15.07
CA LEU A 6 -1.07 26.95 14.53
C LEU A 6 -0.95 26.55 13.05
N PRO A 7 -0.39 27.41 12.18
CA PRO A 7 -0.13 27.04 10.79
C PRO A 7 0.72 25.78 10.82
N LEU A 8 0.18 24.68 10.28
CA LEU A 8 0.93 23.46 10.08
C LEU A 8 2.07 23.83 9.13
N GLU A 9 3.27 24.09 9.66
CA GLU A 9 4.45 24.05 8.82
C GLU A 9 4.52 22.60 8.33
N GLU A 10 4.23 22.38 7.05
CA GLU A 10 4.37 21.08 6.41
C GLU A 10 5.78 20.58 6.70
N THR A 11 5.87 19.55 7.54
CA THR A 11 7.16 18.98 7.87
C THR A 11 7.73 18.34 6.62
N TYR A 12 9.05 18.13 6.60
CA TYR A 12 9.67 17.35 5.53
C TYR A 12 9.01 15.97 5.39
N PHE A 13 8.53 15.41 6.50
CA PHE A 13 7.77 14.16 6.51
C PHE A 13 6.41 14.30 5.82
N ASP A 14 5.62 15.34 6.13
CA ASP A 14 4.33 15.60 5.45
C ASP A 14 4.50 15.71 3.93
N LYS A 15 5.58 16.35 3.46
CA LYS A 15 5.91 16.43 2.03
C LYS A 15 6.20 15.08 1.41
N ILE A 16 6.96 14.23 2.10
CA ILE A 16 7.22 12.87 1.63
C ILE A 16 5.93 12.05 1.57
N VAL A 17 5.07 12.16 2.58
CA VAL A 17 3.78 11.47 2.60
C VAL A 17 2.93 11.91 1.41
N GLY A 18 2.83 13.21 1.13
CA GLY A 18 2.10 13.70 -0.05
C GLY A 18 2.66 13.13 -1.36
N HIS A 19 3.99 13.06 -1.49
CA HIS A 19 4.60 12.43 -2.66
C HIS A 19 4.37 10.92 -2.73
N LEU A 20 4.29 10.21 -1.59
CA LEU A 20 3.93 8.79 -1.56
C LEU A 20 2.48 8.57 -1.99
N GLU A 21 1.55 9.43 -1.55
CA GLU A 21 0.16 9.41 -2.02
C GLU A 21 0.11 9.60 -3.55
N ASP A 22 0.86 10.58 -4.08
CA ASP A 22 0.99 10.81 -5.52
C ASP A 22 1.59 9.61 -6.28
N ILE A 23 2.48 8.83 -5.66
CA ILE A 23 3.05 7.61 -6.24
C ILE A 23 2.00 6.49 -6.24
N LEU A 24 1.19 6.35 -5.19
CA LEU A 24 0.18 5.29 -5.11
C LEU A 24 -0.97 5.45 -6.10
N ILE A 25 -1.35 6.69 -6.38
CA ILE A 25 -2.35 7.01 -7.42
C ILE A 25 -1.75 6.98 -8.82
N ASP A 26 -0.42 6.92 -8.95
CA ASP A 26 0.24 6.93 -10.26
C ASP A 26 -0.06 5.65 -11.03
N SER A 27 -0.54 5.81 -12.26
CA SER A 27 -0.95 4.68 -13.10
C SER A 27 0.23 3.80 -13.50
N ASN A 28 1.45 4.34 -13.58
CA ASN A 28 2.64 3.55 -13.90
C ASN A 28 3.06 2.72 -12.68
N PHE A 29 3.01 3.26 -11.47
CA PHE A 29 3.22 2.50 -10.23
C PHE A 29 2.22 1.35 -10.09
N GLN A 30 0.92 1.64 -10.22
CA GLN A 30 -0.13 0.61 -10.14
C GLN A 30 0.05 -0.47 -11.20
N LYS A 31 0.49 -0.08 -12.41
CA LYS A 31 0.79 -1.05 -13.47
C LYS A 31 1.96 -1.95 -13.11
N ILE A 32 3.07 -1.40 -12.62
CA ILE A 32 4.25 -2.17 -12.20
C ILE A 32 3.88 -3.15 -11.09
N GLN A 33 3.18 -2.67 -10.05
CA GLN A 33 2.71 -3.51 -8.95
C GLN A 33 1.81 -4.62 -9.48
N LYS A 34 0.82 -4.28 -10.31
CA LYS A 34 -0.11 -5.26 -10.90
C LYS A 34 0.60 -6.29 -11.78
N GLU A 35 1.55 -5.88 -12.63
CA GLU A 35 2.34 -6.78 -13.47
C GLU A 35 3.16 -7.74 -12.61
N PHE A 36 3.70 -7.27 -11.48
CA PHE A 36 4.39 -8.13 -10.52
C PHE A 36 3.44 -9.14 -9.89
N LEU A 37 2.29 -8.69 -9.36
CA LEU A 37 1.28 -9.56 -8.77
C LEU A 37 0.78 -10.59 -9.79
N ASP A 38 0.46 -10.17 -11.02
CA ASP A 38 -0.03 -11.03 -12.11
C ASP A 38 0.96 -12.12 -12.52
N LYS A 39 2.26 -11.86 -12.37
CA LYS A 39 3.32 -12.82 -12.65
C LYS A 39 3.50 -13.86 -11.53
N HIS A 40 3.18 -13.51 -10.28
CA HIS A 40 3.57 -14.31 -9.12
C HIS A 40 2.39 -14.87 -8.30
N TRP A 41 1.15 -14.42 -8.51
CA TRP A 41 -0.02 -14.85 -7.71
C TRP A 41 -0.29 -16.36 -7.75
N THR A 42 0.05 -17.06 -8.85
CA THR A 42 -0.14 -18.52 -8.97
C THR A 42 0.81 -19.31 -8.08
N GLU A 43 1.93 -18.70 -7.69
CA GLU A 43 2.96 -19.35 -6.89
C GLU A 43 2.53 -19.46 -5.42
N PHE A 44 1.72 -18.51 -4.95
CA PHE A 44 1.23 -18.43 -3.57
C PHE A 44 -0.01 -19.30 -3.35
N ASP A 45 -0.04 -19.99 -2.22
CA ASP A 45 -1.18 -20.79 -1.76
C ASP A 45 -1.54 -20.51 -0.30
N GLU A 46 -2.78 -20.84 0.05
CA GLU A 46 -3.38 -20.66 1.38
C GLU A 46 -2.77 -21.60 2.44
N GLY A 47 -1.73 -22.38 2.10
CA GLY A 47 -1.02 -23.26 3.03
C GLY A 47 -0.18 -22.51 4.06
N GLU A 48 -0.08 -23.09 5.26
CA GLU A 48 0.78 -22.58 6.34
C GLU A 48 2.28 -22.74 6.01
N GLU A 49 2.65 -23.71 5.17
CA GLU A 49 4.04 -23.93 4.77
C GLU A 49 4.49 -22.92 3.71
N ASN A 50 5.51 -22.12 4.05
CA ASN A 50 6.10 -21.17 3.11
C ASN A 50 7.11 -21.89 2.18
N LYS A 51 6.94 -21.71 0.87
CA LYS A 51 7.90 -22.20 -0.12
C LYS A 51 9.16 -21.34 -0.09
N LEU A 52 10.33 -21.94 -0.33
CA LEU A 52 11.61 -21.22 -0.38
C LEU A 52 11.60 -20.06 -1.39
N MET A 53 10.88 -20.23 -2.50
CA MET A 53 10.74 -19.21 -3.53
C MET A 53 9.95 -17.97 -3.07
N TYR A 54 9.16 -18.06 -2.00
CA TYR A 54 8.39 -16.91 -1.50
C TYR A 54 9.31 -15.80 -1.00
N THR A 55 10.42 -16.16 -0.35
CA THR A 55 11.43 -15.19 0.08
C THR A 55 12.04 -14.48 -1.12
N GLU A 56 12.43 -15.24 -2.16
CA GLU A 56 13.00 -14.65 -3.38
C GLU A 56 11.99 -13.73 -4.09
N ILE A 57 10.72 -14.10 -4.14
CA ILE A 57 9.67 -13.26 -4.72
C ILE A 57 9.45 -12.01 -3.88
N PHE A 58 9.44 -12.14 -2.55
CA PHE A 58 9.31 -11.00 -1.63
C PHE A 58 10.46 -10.01 -1.79
N ASP A 59 11.71 -10.48 -1.75
CA ASP A 59 12.89 -9.61 -1.91
C ASP A 59 12.86 -8.88 -3.27
N ASN A 60 12.43 -9.56 -4.33
CA ASN A 60 12.26 -8.94 -5.65
C ASN A 60 11.12 -7.90 -5.68
N TYR A 61 10.01 -8.16 -4.99
CA TYR A 61 8.90 -7.21 -4.87
C TYR A 61 9.36 -5.95 -4.14
N VAL A 62 9.97 -6.13 -2.96
CA VAL A 62 10.51 -5.05 -2.13
C VAL A 62 11.48 -4.22 -2.96
N ALA A 63 12.47 -4.84 -3.59
CA ALA A 63 13.45 -4.12 -4.42
C ALA A 63 12.79 -3.33 -5.57
N THR A 64 11.79 -3.91 -6.26
CA THR A 64 11.11 -3.26 -7.38
C THR A 64 10.32 -2.03 -6.93
N ILE A 65 9.54 -2.18 -5.85
CA ILE A 65 8.68 -1.11 -5.34
C ILE A 65 9.51 -0.04 -4.63
N GLU A 66 10.49 -0.44 -3.80
CA GLU A 66 11.41 0.50 -3.15
C GLU A 66 12.17 1.33 -4.18
N GLN A 67 12.66 0.71 -5.25
CA GLN A 67 13.35 1.44 -6.32
C GLN A 67 12.42 2.46 -6.99
N CYS A 68 11.17 2.06 -7.27
CA CYS A 68 10.21 2.97 -7.87
C CYS A 68 9.89 4.17 -6.94
N ILE A 69 9.71 3.93 -5.65
CA ILE A 69 9.48 4.97 -4.65
C ILE A 69 10.71 5.88 -4.54
N GLU A 70 11.90 5.28 -4.44
CA GLU A 70 13.16 6.01 -4.29
C GLU A 70 13.43 6.91 -5.49
N ASP A 71 13.27 6.40 -6.71
CA ASP A 71 13.48 7.17 -7.94
C ASP A 71 12.54 8.37 -8.02
N ARG A 72 11.27 8.19 -7.64
CA ARG A 72 10.26 9.25 -7.66
C ARG A 72 10.51 10.28 -6.56
N LEU A 73 10.85 9.85 -5.34
CA LEU A 73 11.21 10.76 -4.25
C LEU A 73 12.49 11.54 -4.53
N LYS A 74 13.49 10.95 -5.19
CA LYS A 74 14.71 11.65 -5.63
C LYS A 74 14.45 12.70 -6.70
N GLN A 75 13.44 12.50 -7.54
CA GLN A 75 13.05 13.47 -8.56
C GLN A 75 12.34 14.69 -7.97
N GLU A 76 11.47 14.47 -6.98
CA GLU A 76 10.69 15.54 -6.35
C GLU A 76 11.46 16.27 -5.24
N ILE A 77 12.29 15.54 -4.48
CA ILE A 77 12.97 16.08 -3.30
C ILE A 77 14.49 16.21 -3.56
N PRO A 78 15.02 17.43 -3.70
CA PRO A 78 16.45 17.64 -3.88
C PRO A 78 17.22 17.19 -2.64
N ASN A 79 18.28 16.41 -2.85
CA ASN A 79 19.08 15.78 -1.78
C ASN A 79 18.30 14.78 -0.90
N PHE A 80 17.30 14.09 -1.46
CA PHE A 80 16.61 13.00 -0.78
C PHE A 80 17.62 11.98 -0.20
N ASN A 81 17.42 11.63 1.07
CA ASN A 81 18.22 10.65 1.77
C ASN A 81 17.33 9.51 2.27
N MET A 82 17.56 8.31 1.73
CA MET A 82 16.77 7.11 2.04
C MET A 82 16.89 6.70 3.52
N GLU A 83 18.07 6.84 4.14
CA GLU A 83 18.27 6.53 5.57
C GLU A 83 17.47 7.49 6.45
N PHE A 84 17.45 8.78 6.09
CA PHE A 84 16.64 9.77 6.78
C PHE A 84 15.14 9.48 6.63
N PHE A 85 14.70 9.12 5.43
CA PHE A 85 13.31 8.72 5.17
C PHE A 85 12.89 7.50 6.02
N GLN A 86 13.68 6.44 6.03
CA GLN A 86 13.40 5.25 6.85
C GLN A 86 13.36 5.59 8.35
N ASN A 87 14.23 6.48 8.82
CA ASN A 87 14.23 6.95 10.20
C ASN A 87 12.95 7.74 10.53
N GLU A 88 12.52 8.63 9.63
CA GLU A 88 11.29 9.39 9.80
C GLU A 88 10.05 8.48 9.74
N LEU A 89 10.00 7.51 8.82
CA LEU A 89 8.96 6.48 8.81
C LEU A 89 8.89 5.74 10.15
N ARG A 90 10.04 5.35 10.72
CA ARG A 90 10.10 4.64 12.01
C ARG A 90 9.62 5.49 13.18
N LYS A 91 9.95 6.78 13.21
CA LYS A 91 9.51 7.71 14.26
C LYS A 91 8.03 8.03 14.16
N ASN A 92 7.53 8.18 12.94
CA ASN A 92 6.17 8.64 12.65
C ASN A 92 5.24 7.49 12.24
N LYS A 93 5.57 6.22 12.57
CA LYS A 93 4.73 5.04 12.26
C LYS A 93 3.29 5.16 12.74
N GLY A 94 3.04 5.93 13.80
CA GLY A 94 1.69 6.16 14.34
C GLY A 94 0.95 7.36 13.73
N ILE A 95 1.59 8.10 12.81
CA ILE A 95 1.02 9.28 12.13
C ILE A 95 0.61 8.94 10.70
N LEU A 96 1.27 7.95 10.09
CA LEU A 96 0.88 7.44 8.78
C LEU A 96 -0.48 6.73 8.91
N GLU A 97 -1.49 7.27 8.25
CA GLU A 97 -2.83 6.69 8.20
C GLU A 97 -3.17 6.28 6.75
N GLY A 98 -3.88 5.17 6.60
CA GLY A 98 -4.49 4.75 5.33
C GLY A 98 -3.59 3.95 4.39
N GLU A 99 -3.96 3.98 3.10
CA GLU A 99 -3.42 3.11 2.03
C GLU A 99 -1.89 3.22 1.84
N VAL A 100 -1.30 4.37 2.22
CA VAL A 100 0.15 4.56 2.17
C VAL A 100 0.87 3.67 3.17
N PHE A 101 0.37 3.61 4.41
CA PHE A 101 0.98 2.79 5.43
C PHE A 101 0.81 1.31 5.10
N ASP A 102 -0.38 0.91 4.66
CA ASP A 102 -0.67 -0.46 4.26
C ASP A 102 0.28 -0.91 3.14
N MET A 103 0.48 -0.08 2.11
CA MET A 103 1.44 -0.40 1.05
C MET A 103 2.86 -0.53 1.59
N LEU A 104 3.35 0.42 2.38
CA LEU A 104 4.71 0.36 2.94
C LEU A 104 4.88 -0.83 3.92
N TYR A 105 3.80 -1.24 4.59
CA TYR A 105 3.80 -2.40 5.48
C TYR A 105 4.04 -3.70 4.69
N THR A 106 3.46 -3.82 3.49
CA THR A 106 3.74 -4.96 2.58
C THR A 106 5.20 -5.02 2.11
N LEU A 107 5.98 -3.94 2.22
CA LEU A 107 7.41 -3.96 1.91
C LEU A 107 8.27 -4.38 3.10
N SER A 108 7.77 -4.19 4.31
CA SER A 108 8.52 -4.46 5.54
C SER A 108 8.17 -5.81 6.16
N ASP A 109 6.98 -6.34 5.89
CA ASP A 109 6.47 -7.56 6.49
C ASP A 109 6.05 -8.59 5.43
N PHE A 110 6.65 -9.78 5.53
CA PHE A 110 6.37 -10.88 4.62
C PHE A 110 4.93 -11.40 4.75
N SER A 111 4.35 -11.37 5.95
CA SER A 111 2.98 -11.88 6.16
C SER A 111 1.98 -10.97 5.46
N ALA A 112 2.13 -9.66 5.61
CA ALA A 112 1.31 -8.68 4.90
C ALA A 112 1.44 -8.80 3.37
N PHE A 113 2.65 -9.04 2.87
CA PHE A 113 2.87 -9.31 1.44
C PHE A 113 2.19 -10.62 0.97
N LYS A 114 2.28 -11.68 1.78
CA LYS A 114 1.62 -12.96 1.48
C LYS A 114 0.10 -12.78 1.44
N GLU A 115 -0.47 -12.04 2.39
CA GLU A 115 -1.90 -11.71 2.41
C GLU A 115 -2.30 -10.94 1.14
N LEU A 116 -1.54 -9.91 0.74
CA LEU A 116 -1.77 -9.18 -0.52
C LEU A 116 -1.79 -10.10 -1.74
N MET A 117 -0.85 -11.06 -1.83
CA MET A 117 -0.80 -12.02 -2.94
C MET A 117 -1.99 -12.98 -2.92
N LEU A 118 -2.42 -13.45 -1.75
CA LEU A 118 -3.58 -14.32 -1.59
C LEU A 118 -4.89 -13.60 -1.91
N ASP A 119 -5.02 -12.34 -1.49
CA ASP A 119 -6.17 -11.49 -1.81
C ASP A 119 -6.25 -11.23 -3.33
N TYR A 120 -5.12 -10.90 -3.95
CA TYR A 120 -5.05 -10.72 -5.40
C TYR A 120 -5.39 -12.01 -6.15
N ARG A 121 -4.92 -13.16 -5.65
CA ARG A 121 -5.30 -14.47 -6.19
C ARG A 121 -6.80 -14.72 -6.04
N ALA A 122 -7.40 -14.42 -4.88
CA ALA A 122 -8.83 -14.57 -4.65
C ALA A 122 -9.66 -13.66 -5.59
N GLU A 123 -9.19 -12.44 -5.86
CA GLU A 123 -9.77 -11.55 -6.87
C GLU A 123 -9.73 -12.18 -8.27
N LYS A 124 -8.56 -12.70 -8.67
CA LYS A 124 -8.36 -13.34 -9.99
C LYS A 124 -9.18 -14.61 -10.18
N GLU A 125 -9.35 -15.38 -9.11
CA GLU A 125 -10.20 -16.58 -9.12
C GLU A 125 -11.70 -16.25 -8.99
N GLY A 126 -12.07 -14.97 -8.88
CA GLY A 126 -13.46 -14.53 -8.76
C GLY A 126 -14.11 -14.92 -7.43
N ARG A 127 -13.31 -15.15 -6.39
CA ARG A 127 -13.78 -15.47 -5.03
C ARG A 127 -14.17 -14.22 -4.24
N ILE A 128 -13.86 -13.02 -4.72
CA ILE A 128 -14.38 -11.79 -4.13
C ILE A 128 -15.87 -11.70 -4.46
N ILE A 129 -16.68 -11.89 -3.42
CA ILE A 129 -18.13 -11.72 -3.49
C ILE A 129 -18.38 -10.25 -3.84
N ASP A 130 -18.88 -9.99 -5.04
CA ASP A 130 -19.35 -8.66 -5.43
C ASP A 130 -20.59 -8.31 -4.61
N LEU A 131 -20.37 -7.70 -3.44
CA LEU A 131 -21.44 -7.26 -2.52
C LEU A 131 -22.29 -6.12 -3.11
N SER A 132 -21.94 -5.60 -4.28
CA SER A 132 -22.75 -4.59 -4.99
C SER A 132 -24.09 -5.15 -5.46
N GLN A 133 -24.20 -6.47 -5.65
CA GLN A 133 -25.44 -7.13 -6.08
C GLN A 133 -26.41 -7.46 -4.94
N ASP A 134 -25.96 -7.56 -3.68
CA ASP A 134 -26.75 -8.09 -2.56
C ASP A 134 -27.33 -7.03 -1.61
N ILE A 135 -26.87 -5.77 -1.65
CA ILE A 135 -27.46 -4.70 -0.84
C ILE A 135 -28.60 -4.02 -1.61
N LYS A 136 -29.80 -4.62 -1.57
CA LYS A 136 -31.04 -3.94 -2.01
C LYS A 136 -31.55 -3.03 -0.90
N VAL A 137 -31.26 -1.73 -1.01
CA VAL A 137 -31.92 -0.71 -0.18
C VAL A 137 -33.38 -0.63 -0.59
N VAL A 138 -34.29 -1.18 0.24
CA VAL A 138 -35.74 -0.99 0.06
C VAL A 138 -36.21 0.20 0.90
N PRO A 139 -37.01 1.12 0.33
CA PRO A 139 -37.54 2.25 1.07
C PRO A 139 -38.50 1.76 2.16
N PHE A 140 -38.18 2.12 3.41
CA PHE A 140 -39.03 1.83 4.57
C PHE A 140 -40.31 2.68 4.50
N LYS A 141 -41.47 2.03 4.31
CA LYS A 141 -42.77 2.70 4.43
C LYS A 141 -43.23 2.63 5.89
N MET A 142 -43.33 3.79 6.54
CA MET A 142 -43.99 3.90 7.84
C MET A 142 -45.50 3.64 7.67
N PRO A 143 -46.11 2.75 8.48
CA PRO A 143 -47.55 2.58 8.51
C PRO A 143 -48.22 3.83 9.12
N VAL A 144 -49.30 4.27 8.48
CA VAL A 144 -50.17 5.38 8.92
C VAL A 144 -51.15 4.88 9.97
#